data_AF-A0A327N461-F1
#
_entry.id   AF-A0A327N461-F1
#
_cell.length_a   1.000
_cell.length_b   1.000
_cell.length_c   1.000
_cell.angle_alpha   90.00
_cell.angle_beta   90.00
_cell.angle_gamma   90.00
#
_symmetry.space_group_name_H-M   'P 1'
#
loop_
_entity.id
_entity.type
_entity.pdbx_description
1 polymer ?
#
loop_
_entity_poly.entity_id
_entity_poly.type
_entity_poly.pdbx_seq_one_letter_code
_entity_poly.pdbx_strand_id
1 'polypeptide(L)' 'MQPRFKVIETTRLDEGIKQYRVVDLVEGGSASKHGVFKVKTEADAVCSTLNAENPRQLAVRDVAPRSIY' A
#
# COMPACT_ATOMS: atom_id res chain seq x y z
N MET A 1 -15.07 0.05 -3.56
CA MET A 1 -13.61 0.12 -3.81
C MET A 1 -12.89 -0.28 -2.54
N GLN A 2 -12.02 -1.28 -2.59
CA GLN A 2 -11.13 -1.58 -1.46
C GLN A 2 -9.76 -0.92 -1.71
N PRO A 3 -9.21 -0.18 -0.73
CA PRO A 3 -7.90 0.44 -0.87
C PRO A 3 -6.82 -0.65 -0.93
N ARG A 4 -5.92 -0.53 -1.91
CA ARG A 4 -4.80 -1.45 -2.11
C ARG A 4 -3.62 -1.12 -1.21
N PHE A 5 -3.43 0.16 -0.91
CA PHE A 5 -2.39 0.62 0.00
C PHE A 5 -2.98 1.12 1.30
N LYS A 6 -2.25 0.89 2.40
CA LYS A 6 -2.63 1.34 3.73
C LYS A 6 -1.43 1.88 4.49
N VAL A 7 -1.62 2.97 5.23
CA VAL A 7 -0.63 3.46 6.18
C VAL A 7 -0.73 2.65 7.47
N ILE A 8 0.39 2.11 7.93
CA ILE A 8 0.52 1.50 9.26
C ILE A 8 1.50 2.31 10.11
N GLU A 9 1.22 2.43 11.40
CA GLU A 9 2.16 2.96 12.38
C GLU A 9 3.06 1.81 12.85
N THR A 10 4.36 2.04 12.83
CA THR A 10 5.40 1.14 13.29
C THR A 10 6.33 1.88 14.23
N THR A 11 6.67 1.28 15.36
CA THR A 11 7.62 1.87 16.30
C THR A 11 8.95 1.18 16.10
N ARG A 12 10.01 1.94 15.80
CA ARG A 12 11.37 1.37 15.79
C ARG A 12 11.73 1.07 17.24
N LEU A 13 11.86 -0.22 17.58
CA LEU A 13 12.21 -0.66 18.94
C LEU A 13 13.53 -0.04 19.44
N ASP A 14 14.44 0.28 18.52
CA ASP A 14 15.77 0.84 18.79
C ASP A 14 15.74 2.30 19.27
N GLU A 15 14.83 3.13 18.73
CA GLU A 15 14.82 4.57 18.98
C GLU A 15 13.53 5.03 19.70
N GLY A 16 12.53 4.16 19.86
CA GLY A 16 11.19 4.54 20.35
C GLY A 16 10.45 5.51 19.40
N ILE A 17 11.01 5.79 18.23
CA ILE A 17 10.46 6.74 17.26
C ILE A 17 9.35 6.05 16.47
N LYS A 18 8.18 6.70 16.46
CA LYS A 18 7.06 6.34 15.60
C LYS A 18 7.40 6.60 14.14
N GLN A 19 7.10 5.63 13.31
CA GLN A 19 7.33 5.66 11.87
C GLN A 19 6.09 5.15 11.16
N TYR A 20 5.70 5.86 10.11
CA TYR A 20 4.55 5.54 9.28
C TYR A 20 5.02 4.87 8.01
N ARG A 21 4.48 3.68 7.72
CA ARG A 21 4.84 2.88 6.54
C ARG A 21 3.63 2.71 5.65
N VAL A 22 3.80 2.92 4.35
CA VAL A 22 2.76 2.61 3.36
C VAL A 22 2.98 1.16 2.90
N VAL A 23 2.00 0.30 3.17
CA VAL A 23 2.04 -1.13 2.82
C VAL A 23 1.01 -1.46 1.76
N ASP A 24 1.36 -2.38 0.87
CA ASP A 24 0.43 -2.97 -0.10
C ASP A 24 -0.29 -4.17 0.55
N LEU A 25 -1.62 -4.13 0.53
CA LEU A 25 -2.47 -5.16 1.12
C LEU A 25 -2.71 -6.36 0.19
N VAL A 26 -2.34 -6.27 -1.09
CA VAL A 26 -2.64 -7.27 -2.13
C VAL A 26 -1.47 -8.25 -2.34
N GLU A 27 -0.23 -7.77 -2.36
CA GLU A 27 0.98 -8.58 -2.55
C GLU A 27 1.44 -9.32 -1.29
N GLY A 28 0.74 -9.18 -0.15
CA GLY A 28 1.18 -9.78 1.11
C GLY A 28 2.30 -8.95 1.75
N GLY A 29 1.91 -8.15 2.74
CA GLY A 29 2.71 -7.09 3.32
C GLY A 29 4.06 -7.51 3.89
N SER A 30 5.09 -6.72 3.58
CA SER A 30 6.22 -6.37 4.46
C SER A 30 7.27 -5.53 3.75
N ALA A 31 7.28 -5.54 2.41
CA ALA A 31 8.12 -4.63 1.67
C ALA A 31 7.50 -3.23 1.77
N SER A 32 8.08 -2.36 2.60
CA SER A 32 7.84 -0.90 2.55
C SER A 32 8.40 -0.34 1.25
N LYS A 33 7.91 -0.84 0.11
CA LYS A 33 8.36 -0.48 -1.25
C LYS A 33 8.19 1.02 -1.51
N HIS A 34 7.28 1.66 -0.77
CA HIS A 34 6.92 3.07 -0.88
C HIS A 34 7.57 3.95 0.18
N GLY A 35 8.53 3.42 0.95
CA GLY A 35 9.29 4.18 1.94
C GLY A 35 8.72 4.15 3.36
N VAL A 36 9.49 4.78 4.26
CA VAL A 36 9.16 4.91 5.68
C VAL A 36 9.21 6.40 6.03
N PHE A 37 8.14 6.90 6.64
CA PHE A 37 7.94 8.31 6.91
C PHE A 37 7.94 8.56 8.42
N LYS A 38 8.48 9.70 8.85
CA LYS A 38 8.39 10.13 10.25
C LYS A 38 7.06 10.86 10.54
N VAL A 39 6.44 11.44 9.52
CA VAL A 39 5.20 12.20 9.63
C VAL A 39 4.03 11.42 9.01
N LYS A 40 2.92 11.31 9.74
CA LYS A 40 1.72 10.62 9.28
C LYS A 40 1.14 11.24 8.02
N THR A 41 1.11 12.57 7.96
CA THR A 41 0.55 13.34 6.83
C THR A 41 1.27 13.04 5.52
N GLU A 42 2.59 12.88 5.53
CA GLU A 42 3.35 12.52 4.34
C GLU A 42 3.02 11.11 3.87
N ALA A 43 2.95 10.15 4.80
CA ALA A 43 2.56 8.78 4.49
C ALA A 43 1.12 8.71 3.93
N ASP A 44 0.21 9.53 4.46
CA ASP A 44 -1.18 9.60 4.01
C ASP A 44 -1.30 10.17 2.60
N ALA A 45 -0.57 11.25 2.29
CA ALA A 45 -0.52 11.83 0.95
C ALA A 45 -0.01 10.83 -0.10
N VAL A 46 1.05 10.08 0.22
CA VAL A 46 1.58 9.01 -0.65
C VAL A 46 0.57 7.87 -0.79
N CYS A 47 -0.03 7.42 0.32
CA CYS A 47 -1.05 6.38 0.32
C CYS A 47 -2.27 6.77 -0.52
N SER A 48 -2.72 8.02 -0.42
CA SER A 48 -3.84 8.56 -1.17
C SER A 48 -3.53 8.62 -2.67
N THR A 49 -2.35 9.14 -3.03
CA THR A 49 -1.87 9.17 -4.43
C THR A 49 -1.83 7.77 -5.02
N LEU A 50 -1.21 6.83 -4.31
CA LEU A 50 -1.11 5.44 -4.75
C LEU A 50 -2.48 4.78 -4.90
N ASN A 51 -3.42 5.01 -3.97
CA ASN A 51 -4.79 4.49 -4.08
C ASN A 51 -5.61 5.19 -5.18
N ALA A 52 -5.30 6.44 -5.53
CA ALA A 52 -5.93 7.19 -6.62
C ALA A 52 -5.38 6.81 -8.00
N GLU A 53 -4.12 6.37 -8.08
CA GLU A 53 -3.50 5.80 -9.28
C GLU A 53 -3.90 4.33 -9.50
N ASN A 54 -4.15 3.57 -8.43
CA ASN A 54 -4.50 2.14 -8.52
C ASN A 54 -5.96 1.74 -8.77
N PRO A 55 -6.99 2.59 -8.93
CA PRO A 55 -8.34 2.09 -9.22
C PRO A 55 -8.42 1.49 -10.63
N ARG A 56 -7.38 1.69 -11.47
CA ARG A 56 -7.32 1.19 -12.86
C ARG A 56 -6.61 -0.14 -13.03
N GLN A 57 -5.68 -0.54 -12.14
CA GLN A 57 -4.94 -1.81 -12.34
C GLN A 57 -5.67 -3.05 -11.81
N LEU A 58 -6.59 -2.90 -10.86
CA LEU A 58 -7.41 -4.04 -10.36
C LEU A 58 -8.43 -4.54 -11.40
N ALA A 59 -8.82 -3.71 -12.37
CA ALA A 59 -9.69 -4.13 -13.48
C ALA A 59 -8.95 -4.92 -14.58
N VAL A 60 -7.62 -4.95 -14.57
CA VAL A 60 -6.80 -5.59 -15.62
C VAL A 60 -6.33 -7.01 -15.27
N ARG A 61 -6.72 -7.53 -14.10
CA ARG A 61 -6.37 -8.90 -13.68
C ARG A 61 -7.56 -9.83 -13.43
N ASP A 62 -8.80 -9.37 -13.64
CA ASP A 62 -10.01 -10.19 -13.48
C ASP A 62 -10.71 -10.51 -14.82
N VAL A 63 -9.95 -10.59 -15.93
CA VAL A 63 -10.49 -11.15 -17.17
C VAL A 63 -9.43 -12.04 -17.82
N ALA A 64 -9.15 -13.18 -17.19
CA ALA A 64 -8.78 -14.37 -17.94
C ALA A 64 -10.02 -15.25 -18.00
N PRO A 65 -10.87 -15.19 -19.05
CA PRO A 65 -11.74 -16.31 -19.34
C PRO A 65 -10.78 -17.46 -19.65
N ARG A 66 -10.72 -18.44 -18.74
CA ARG A 66 -10.11 -19.73 -19.00
C ARG A 66 -10.97 -20.38 -20.06
N SER A 67 -10.71 -20.03 -21.33
CA SER A 67 -11.37 -20.62 -22.48
C SER A 67 -11.02 -22.09 -22.50
N ILE A 68 -12.07 -22.89 -22.36
CA ILE A 68 -12.07 -24.34 -22.49
C ILE A 68 -11.77 -24.64 -23.96
N TYR A 69 -10.78 -25.48 -24.22
CA TYR A 69 -10.66 -26.29 -25.44
C TYR A 69 -10.08 -27.64 -25.04
#